data_AF-A0A0F9BB91-F1
#
_entry.id   AF-A0A0F9BB91-F1
#
_cell.length_a   1.000
_cell.length_b   1.000
_cell.length_c   1.000
_cell.angle_alpha   90.00
_cell.angle_beta   90.00
_cell.angle_gamma   90.00
#
_symmetry.space_group_name_H-M   'P 1'
#
loop_
_entity.id
_entity.type
_entity.pdbx_description
1 polymer ?
#
loop_
_entity_poly.entity_id
_entity_poly.type
_entity_poly.pdbx_seq_one_letter_code
_entity_poly.pdbx_strand_id
1 'polypeptide(L)'
;WFTSDKMAVVKKVHQYLESLPETGKVVSLATLLKIAEDLNDGKPLDNFKLALLYSEIPAKFKKSLNPYVSVEHNQVRFLVRVRDSDKSLQRNKLLQQIRRDMTGKLGIKPEHFKLSGMLVLYNNMVRSLFHSQILTLGFVVLALMGMFLIKKSNSQILIIIFWCVLWS
;
A
#
# COMPACT_ATOMS: atom_id res chain seq x y z
N TRP A 1 20.78 -11.56 10.67
CA TRP A 1 19.55 -10.85 10.23
C TRP A 1 19.59 -9.38 10.63
N PHE A 2 19.88 -9.07 11.89
CA PHE A 2 20.01 -7.71 12.42
C PHE A 2 21.37 -7.10 12.07
N THR A 3 21.43 -6.28 11.02
CA THR A 3 22.62 -5.53 10.62
C THR A 3 22.29 -4.05 10.51
N SER A 4 23.28 -3.19 10.75
CA SER A 4 23.12 -1.72 10.76
C SER A 4 22.53 -1.21 9.44
N ASP A 5 22.98 -1.73 8.30
CA ASP A 5 22.46 -1.34 6.97
C ASP A 5 20.98 -1.67 6.81
N LYS A 6 20.56 -2.88 7.22
CA LYS A 6 19.16 -3.29 7.17
C LYS A 6 18.32 -2.43 8.10
N MET A 7 18.82 -2.15 9.30
CA MET A 7 18.12 -1.30 10.27
C MET A 7 17.99 0.15 9.76
N ALA A 8 19.00 0.67 9.06
CA ALA A 8 18.94 1.98 8.44
C ALA A 8 17.84 2.06 7.37
N VAL A 9 17.69 1.02 6.53
CA VAL A 9 16.58 0.94 5.56
C VAL A 9 15.23 0.88 6.28
N VAL A 10 15.10 0.07 7.33
CA VAL A 10 13.86 -0.06 8.11
C VAL A 10 13.44 1.28 8.71
N LYS A 11 14.40 2.05 9.26
CA LYS A 11 14.16 3.40 9.80
C LYS A 11 13.76 4.40 8.73
N LYS A 12 14.43 4.41 7.57
CA LYS A 12 14.07 5.29 6.44
C LYS A 12 12.64 5.06 5.99
N VAL A 13 12.23 3.79 5.83
CA VAL A 13 10.85 3.43 5.48
C VAL A 13 9.87 3.86 6.57
N HIS A 14 10.21 3.66 7.85
CA HIS A 14 9.37 4.07 8.97
C HIS A 14 9.13 5.59 8.96
N GLN A 15 10.20 6.38 8.87
CA GLN A 15 10.13 7.84 8.84
C GLN A 15 9.35 8.36 7.64
N TYR A 16 9.56 7.77 6.45
CA TYR A 16 8.78 8.09 5.26
C TYR A 16 7.28 7.85 5.49
N LEU A 17 6.91 6.67 6.00
CA LEU A 17 5.50 6.34 6.26
C LEU A 17 4.89 7.24 7.35
N GLU A 18 5.65 7.68 8.35
CA GLU A 18 5.18 8.65 9.36
C GLU A 18 5.04 10.07 8.80
N SER A 19 5.81 10.44 7.78
CA SER A 19 5.76 11.79 7.18
C SER A 19 4.55 12.06 6.29
N LEU A 20 3.79 11.03 5.93
CA LEU A 20 2.63 11.18 5.05
C LEU A 20 1.46 11.80 5.84
N PRO A 21 0.79 12.85 5.35
CA PRO A 21 -0.28 13.50 6.10
C PRO A 21 -1.51 12.61 6.28
N GLU A 22 -1.71 11.64 5.39
CA GLU A 22 -2.82 10.67 5.44
C GLU A 22 -2.57 9.51 6.41
N THR A 23 -1.32 9.30 6.84
CA THR A 23 -0.97 8.27 7.82
C THR A 23 -1.02 8.86 9.23
N GLY A 24 -1.46 8.05 10.16
CA GLY A 24 -1.39 8.34 11.59
C GLY A 24 -0.19 7.63 12.20
N LYS A 25 -0.47 6.73 13.15
CA LYS A 25 0.58 6.00 13.85
C LYS A 25 1.19 4.90 12.97
N VAL A 26 2.51 4.90 12.86
CA VAL A 26 3.30 3.80 12.29
C VAL A 26 3.97 3.03 13.42
N VAL A 27 3.90 1.70 13.36
CA VAL A 27 4.57 0.81 14.32
C VAL A 27 5.33 -0.25 13.56
N SER A 28 6.63 -0.37 13.83
CA SER A 28 7.49 -1.40 13.24
C SER A 28 8.68 -1.70 14.14
N LEU A 29 9.60 -2.55 13.67
CA LEU A 29 10.87 -2.81 14.34
C LEU A 29 11.68 -1.53 14.62
N ALA A 30 11.56 -0.49 13.77
CA ALA A 30 12.22 0.79 13.99
C ALA A 30 11.78 1.47 15.30
N THR A 31 10.54 1.27 15.74
CA THR A 31 10.05 1.82 17.02
C THR A 31 10.83 1.24 18.20
N LEU A 32 11.10 -0.07 18.19
CA LEU A 32 11.91 -0.72 19.22
C LEU A 32 13.36 -0.22 19.17
N LEU A 33 13.94 -0.12 17.97
CA LEU A 33 15.31 0.37 17.81
C LEU A 33 15.46 1.80 18.31
N LYS A 34 14.49 2.66 18.04
CA LYS A 34 14.49 4.04 18.52
C LYS A 34 14.53 4.09 20.04
N ILE A 35 13.67 3.31 20.73
CA ILE A 35 13.68 3.21 22.19
C ILE A 35 15.04 2.71 22.70
N ALA A 36 15.61 1.68 22.07
CA ALA A 36 16.90 1.14 22.48
C ALA A 36 18.07 2.12 22.24
N GLU A 37 17.98 2.96 21.22
CA GLU A 37 18.96 4.02 20.94
C GLU A 37 18.81 5.18 21.91
N ASP A 38 17.58 5.58 22.24
CA ASP A 38 17.29 6.60 23.25
C ASP A 38 17.87 6.18 24.63
N LEU A 39 17.86 4.88 24.94
CA LEU A 39 18.52 4.31 26.13
C LEU A 39 20.06 4.19 26.02
N ASN A 40 20.61 4.29 24.80
CA ASN A 40 22.04 4.25 24.50
C ASN A 40 22.55 5.66 24.14
N ASP A 41 22.13 6.67 24.90
CA ASP A 41 22.49 8.08 24.73
C ASP A 41 22.17 8.65 23.34
N GLY A 42 21.13 8.14 22.68
CA GLY A 42 20.77 8.50 21.30
C GLY A 42 21.76 8.01 20.24
N LYS A 43 22.76 7.19 20.60
CA LYS A 43 23.75 6.67 19.65
C LYS A 43 23.20 5.46 18.90
N PRO A 44 23.46 5.33 17.59
CA PRO A 44 23.02 4.18 16.82
C PRO A 44 23.64 2.88 17.36
N LEU A 45 22.87 1.79 17.27
CA LEU A 45 23.34 0.47 17.65
C LEU A 45 24.20 -0.13 16.52
N ASP A 46 25.45 -0.45 16.83
CA ASP A 46 26.32 -1.21 15.93
C ASP A 46 25.86 -2.67 15.78
N ASN A 47 26.46 -3.42 14.85
CA ASN A 47 26.07 -4.81 14.59
C ASN A 47 26.19 -5.71 15.83
N PHE A 48 27.18 -5.47 16.69
CA PHE A 48 27.39 -6.25 17.90
C PHE A 48 26.28 -5.97 18.93
N LYS A 49 26.00 -4.69 19.19
CA LYS A 49 24.91 -4.24 20.07
C LYS A 49 23.54 -4.69 19.56
N LEU A 50 23.30 -4.67 18.25
CA LEU A 50 22.07 -5.19 17.65
C LEU A 50 21.90 -6.69 17.88
N ALA A 51 22.98 -7.47 17.74
CA ALA A 51 22.97 -8.91 18.00
C ALA A 51 22.76 -9.23 19.49
N LEU A 52 23.40 -8.44 20.38
CA LEU A 52 23.23 -8.54 21.82
C LEU A 52 21.80 -8.18 22.22
N LEU A 53 21.27 -7.05 21.75
CA LEU A 53 19.89 -6.61 21.99
C LEU A 53 18.92 -7.73 21.62
N TYR A 54 19.04 -8.33 20.43
CA TYR A 54 18.14 -9.41 20.03
C TYR A 54 18.29 -10.67 20.91
N SER A 55 19.50 -11.02 21.30
CA SER A 55 19.77 -12.20 22.13
C SER A 55 19.16 -12.04 23.53
N GLU A 56 19.35 -10.87 24.14
CA GLU A 56 18.91 -10.53 25.50
C GLU A 56 17.41 -10.25 25.62
N ILE A 57 16.68 -10.02 24.51
CA ILE A 57 15.22 -9.86 24.58
C ILE A 57 14.60 -11.15 25.15
N PRO A 58 13.85 -11.08 26.27
CA PRO A 58 13.19 -12.23 26.87
C PRO A 58 12.20 -12.89 25.90
N ALA A 59 12.05 -14.22 25.97
CA ALA A 59 11.21 -14.98 25.04
C ALA A 59 9.75 -14.47 24.95
N LYS A 60 9.20 -13.96 26.05
CA LYS A 60 7.86 -13.33 26.10
C LYS A 60 7.76 -12.11 25.18
N PHE A 61 8.81 -11.30 25.10
CA PHE A 61 8.87 -10.11 24.24
C PHE A 61 9.22 -10.47 22.79
N LYS A 62 10.02 -11.51 22.56
CA LYS A 62 10.26 -12.05 21.19
C LYS A 62 8.94 -12.40 20.50
N LYS A 63 8.01 -13.05 21.20
CA LYS A 63 6.66 -13.34 20.66
C LYS A 63 5.86 -12.09 20.30
N SER A 64 6.03 -10.99 21.03
CA SER A 64 5.37 -9.70 20.75
C SER A 64 5.95 -9.00 19.51
N LEU A 65 7.18 -9.35 19.10
CA LEU A 65 7.84 -8.83 17.90
C LEU A 65 7.48 -9.57 16.61
N ASN A 66 6.99 -10.81 16.70
CA ASN A 66 6.51 -11.61 15.56
C ASN A 66 5.61 -10.86 14.55
N PRO A 67 4.65 -10.00 14.95
CA PRO A 67 3.85 -9.24 13.98
C PRO A 67 4.64 -8.20 13.19
N TYR A 68 5.83 -7.80 13.65
CA TYR A 68 6.67 -6.75 13.04
C TYR A 68 7.91 -7.30 12.35
N VAL A 69 8.39 -8.48 12.73
CA VAL A 69 9.57 -9.11 12.15
C VAL A 69 9.41 -10.62 12.08
N SER A 70 9.80 -11.21 10.95
CA SER A 70 9.97 -12.65 10.79
C SER A 70 11.39 -12.93 10.33
N VAL A 71 12.22 -13.40 11.26
CA VAL A 71 13.61 -13.78 10.97
C VAL A 71 13.68 -14.98 10.03
N GLU A 72 12.80 -15.96 10.24
CA GLU A 72 12.64 -17.17 9.41
C GLU A 72 12.40 -16.83 7.93
N HIS A 73 11.50 -15.89 7.66
CA HIS A 73 11.16 -15.48 6.29
C HIS A 73 11.99 -14.29 5.80
N ASN A 74 12.96 -13.83 6.58
CA ASN A 74 13.75 -12.62 6.34
C ASN A 74 12.88 -11.37 6.02
N GLN A 75 11.78 -11.18 6.74
CA GLN A 75 10.78 -10.14 6.49
C GLN A 75 10.64 -9.16 7.66
N VAL A 76 10.38 -7.90 7.34
CA VAL A 76 9.93 -6.87 8.29
C VAL A 76 8.55 -6.38 7.87
N ARG A 77 7.70 -6.08 8.85
CA ARG A 77 6.32 -5.62 8.66
C ARG A 77 6.14 -4.27 9.33
N PHE A 78 5.47 -3.37 8.61
CA PHE A 78 5.11 -2.05 9.09
C PHE A 78 3.60 -2.00 9.27
N LEU A 79 3.15 -1.72 10.49
CA LEU A 79 1.73 -1.48 10.77
C LEU A 79 1.50 0.02 10.67
N VAL A 80 0.73 0.43 9.68
CA VAL A 80 0.40 1.84 9.43
C VAL A 80 -1.09 2.03 9.68
N ARG A 81 -1.44 2.96 10.57
CA ARG A 81 -2.82 3.44 10.69
C ARG A 81 -3.04 4.56 9.69
N VAL A 82 -4.15 4.51 8.98
CA VAL A 82 -4.55 5.56 8.02
C VAL A 82 -5.62 6.41 8.69
N ARG A 83 -5.54 7.73 8.50
CA ARG A 83 -6.51 8.66 9.10
C ARG A 83 -7.77 8.70 8.24
N ASP A 84 -8.69 7.76 8.49
CA ASP A 84 -9.95 7.67 7.72
C ASP A 84 -10.89 8.89 7.89
N SER A 85 -10.70 9.70 8.94
CA SER A 85 -11.42 10.96 9.14
C SER A 85 -10.95 12.09 8.23
N ASP A 86 -9.85 11.91 7.50
CA ASP A 86 -9.35 12.91 6.57
C ASP A 86 -10.24 12.99 5.32
N LYS A 87 -10.92 14.13 5.16
CA LYS A 87 -11.81 14.39 4.03
C LYS A 87 -11.09 14.40 2.67
N SER A 88 -9.78 14.63 2.66
CA SER A 88 -8.95 14.64 1.46
C SER A 88 -8.42 13.25 1.06
N LEU A 89 -8.67 12.21 1.88
CA LEU A 89 -8.11 10.88 1.69
C LEU A 89 -8.56 10.23 0.37
N GLN A 90 -7.65 10.22 -0.60
CA GLN A 90 -7.81 9.47 -1.84
C GLN A 90 -7.03 8.16 -1.75
N ARG A 91 -7.69 7.10 -1.26
CA ARG A 91 -7.11 5.78 -0.95
C ARG A 91 -6.24 5.22 -2.09
N ASN A 92 -6.74 5.26 -3.32
CA ASN A 92 -6.01 4.80 -4.49
C ASN A 92 -4.74 5.65 -4.75
N LYS A 93 -4.83 6.97 -4.58
CA LYS A 93 -3.68 7.87 -4.73
C LYS A 93 -2.63 7.62 -3.67
N LEU A 94 -3.04 7.47 -2.40
CA LEU A 94 -2.12 7.14 -1.31
C LEU A 94 -1.37 5.83 -1.58
N LEU A 95 -2.08 4.77 -1.98
CA LEU A 95 -1.45 3.49 -2.31
C LEU A 95 -0.47 3.59 -3.50
N GLN A 96 -0.81 4.37 -4.52
CA GLN A 96 0.06 4.61 -5.67
C GLN A 96 1.28 5.46 -5.31
N GLN A 97 1.09 6.50 -4.49
CA GLN A 97 2.15 7.36 -3.97
C GLN A 97 3.14 6.53 -3.15
N ILE A 98 2.67 5.70 -2.21
CA ILE A 98 3.54 4.82 -1.44
C ILE A 98 4.32 3.88 -2.37
N ARG A 99 3.68 3.24 -3.36
CA ARG A 99 4.39 2.37 -4.31
C ARG A 99 5.48 3.11 -5.09
N ARG A 100 5.17 4.28 -5.61
CA ARG A 100 6.10 5.11 -6.40
C ARG A 100 7.26 5.63 -5.55
N ASP A 101 6.98 6.08 -4.34
CA ASP A 101 8.00 6.67 -3.48
C ASP A 101 8.90 5.58 -2.86
N MET A 102 8.37 4.37 -2.63
CA MET A 102 9.18 3.20 -2.23
C MET A 102 10.21 2.82 -3.30
N THR A 103 9.83 2.82 -4.58
CA THR A 103 10.76 2.49 -5.67
C THR A 103 11.66 3.66 -6.05
N GLY A 104 11.11 4.87 -6.13
CA GLY A 104 11.82 6.07 -6.57
C GLY A 104 12.66 6.70 -5.47
N LYS A 105 12.02 7.18 -4.39
CA LYS A 105 12.70 7.94 -3.33
C LYS A 105 13.56 7.05 -2.43
N LEU A 106 13.07 5.84 -2.14
CA LEU A 106 13.74 4.92 -1.22
C LEU A 106 14.58 3.85 -1.93
N GLY A 107 14.49 3.75 -3.26
CA GLY A 107 15.31 2.81 -4.06
C GLY A 107 14.98 1.33 -3.83
N ILE A 108 13.81 1.01 -3.27
CA ILE A 108 13.42 -0.37 -2.94
C ILE A 108 12.80 -1.01 -4.17
N LYS A 109 13.33 -2.14 -4.62
CA LYS A 109 12.78 -2.85 -5.78
C LYS A 109 11.32 -3.28 -5.54
N PRO A 110 10.46 -3.27 -6.57
CA PRO A 110 9.05 -3.66 -6.44
C PRO A 110 8.83 -5.05 -5.83
N GLU A 111 9.77 -5.97 -6.06
CA GLU A 111 9.73 -7.35 -5.57
C GLU A 111 10.04 -7.48 -4.07
N HIS A 112 10.66 -6.46 -3.48
CA HIS A 112 11.11 -6.48 -2.08
C HIS A 112 10.10 -5.86 -1.10
N PHE A 113 8.96 -5.37 -1.58
CA PHE A 113 7.90 -4.88 -0.71
C PHE A 113 6.51 -5.26 -1.23
N LYS A 114 5.55 -5.34 -0.31
CA LYS A 114 4.15 -5.57 -0.64
C LYS A 114 3.29 -4.71 0.25
N LEU A 115 2.34 -4.00 -0.36
CA LEU A 115 1.27 -3.31 0.37
C LEU A 115 0.13 -4.31 0.58
N SER A 116 -0.29 -4.47 1.82
CA SER A 116 -1.38 -5.36 2.22
C SER A 116 -2.23 -4.72 3.33
N GLY A 117 -3.31 -5.40 3.71
CA GLY A 117 -4.23 -4.94 4.75
C GLY A 117 -5.55 -4.40 4.20
N MET A 118 -6.39 -3.94 5.12
CA MET A 118 -7.79 -3.60 4.83
C MET A 118 -7.94 -2.52 3.76
N LEU A 119 -7.09 -1.49 3.79
CA LEU A 119 -7.13 -0.40 2.80
C LEU A 119 -6.92 -0.92 1.37
N VAL A 120 -5.97 -1.85 1.20
CA VAL A 120 -5.65 -2.43 -0.11
C VAL A 120 -6.80 -3.30 -0.60
N LEU A 121 -7.35 -4.13 0.28
CA LEU A 121 -8.50 -4.99 -0.04
C LEU A 121 -9.71 -4.16 -0.46
N TYR A 122 -10.03 -3.11 0.30
CA TYR A 122 -11.12 -2.18 -0.01
C TYR A 122 -10.92 -1.50 -1.37
N ASN A 123 -9.72 -0.97 -1.63
CA ASN A 123 -9.39 -0.34 -2.90
C ASN A 123 -9.52 -1.30 -4.09
N ASN A 124 -9.08 -2.55 -3.91
CA ASN A 124 -9.19 -3.57 -4.95
C ASN A 124 -10.65 -3.98 -5.20
N MET A 125 -11.47 -4.09 -4.15
CA MET A 125 -12.89 -4.42 -4.26
C MET A 125 -13.65 -3.34 -5.05
N VAL A 126 -13.49 -2.06 -4.67
CA VAL A 126 -14.14 -0.94 -5.37
C VAL A 126 -13.75 -0.93 -6.85
N ARG A 127 -12.45 -1.14 -7.15
CA ARG A 127 -11.98 -1.20 -8.54
C ARG A 127 -12.58 -2.36 -9.33
N SER A 128 -12.66 -3.55 -8.70
CA SER A 128 -13.23 -4.75 -9.33
C SER A 128 -14.70 -4.53 -9.71
N LEU A 129 -15.49 -3.92 -8.82
CA LEU A 129 -16.90 -3.63 -9.07
C LEU A 129 -17.10 -2.68 -10.26
N PHE A 130 -16.37 -1.57 -10.30
CA PHE A 130 -16.47 -0.63 -11.42
C PHE A 130 -16.02 -1.25 -12.75
N HIS A 131 -14.94 -2.03 -12.73
CA HIS A 131 -14.45 -2.70 -13.93
C HIS A 131 -15.50 -3.64 -14.53
N SER A 132 -16.13 -4.47 -13.70
CA SER A 132 -17.19 -5.38 -14.15
C SER A 132 -18.40 -4.62 -14.69
N GLN A 133 -18.81 -3.53 -14.04
CA GLN A 133 -19.95 -2.73 -14.49
C GLN A 133 -19.70 -2.07 -15.85
N ILE A 134 -18.53 -1.48 -16.06
CA ILE A 134 -18.15 -0.85 -17.32
C ILE A 134 -18.10 -1.89 -18.45
N LEU A 135 -17.59 -3.09 -18.16
CA LEU A 135 -17.51 -4.17 -19.15
C LEU A 135 -18.90 -4.67 -19.55
N THR A 136 -19.80 -4.87 -18.59
CA THR A 136 -21.18 -5.28 -18.88
C THR A 136 -21.95 -4.20 -19.63
N LEU A 137 -21.88 -2.93 -19.20
CA LEU A 137 -22.53 -1.82 -19.89
C LEU A 137 -21.99 -1.66 -21.30
N GLY A 138 -20.67 -1.74 -21.50
CA GLY A 138 -20.04 -1.70 -22.81
C GLY A 138 -20.54 -2.81 -23.72
N PHE A 139 -20.63 -4.04 -23.23
CA PHE A 139 -21.18 -5.17 -24.00
C PHE A 139 -22.65 -4.96 -24.37
N VAL A 140 -23.48 -4.51 -23.43
CA VAL A 140 -24.91 -4.23 -23.70
C VAL A 140 -25.08 -3.14 -24.74
N VAL A 141 -24.33 -2.04 -24.64
CA VAL A 141 -24.35 -0.95 -25.62
C VAL A 141 -23.92 -1.45 -27.01
N LEU A 142 -22.85 -2.25 -27.09
CA LEU A 142 -22.39 -2.84 -28.35
C LEU A 142 -23.42 -3.80 -28.95
N ALA A 143 -24.07 -4.63 -28.14
CA ALA A 143 -25.11 -5.55 -28.59
C ALA A 143 -26.33 -4.80 -29.15
N LEU A 144 -26.77 -3.73 -28.47
CA LEU A 144 -27.83 -2.85 -28.95
C LEU A 144 -27.44 -2.17 -30.27
N MET A 145 -26.22 -1.63 -30.37
CA MET A 145 -25.70 -1.05 -31.62
C MET A 145 -25.72 -2.08 -32.75
N GLY A 146 -25.27 -3.31 -32.50
CA GLY A 146 -25.31 -4.40 -33.48
C GLY A 146 -26.72 -4.73 -33.97
N MET A 147 -27.70 -4.79 -33.06
CA MET A 147 -29.10 -5.02 -33.42
C MET A 147 -29.64 -3.91 -34.34
N PHE A 148 -29.33 -2.64 -34.07
CA PHE A 148 -29.75 -1.54 -34.92
C PHE A 148 -29.03 -1.52 -36.28
N LEU A 149 -27.79 -1.99 -36.38
CA LEU A 149 -27.09 -2.11 -37.67
C LEU A 149 -27.73 -3.16 -38.59
N ILE A 150 -28.21 -4.27 -38.02
CA ILE A 150 -28.91 -5.33 -38.78
C ILE A 150 -30.25 -4.80 -39.30
N LYS A 151 -30.95 -3.96 -38.53
CA LYS A 151 -32.17 -3.29 -38.96
C LYS A 151 -31.81 -2.08 -39.84
N LYS A 152 -31.76 -2.24 -41.17
CA LYS A 152 -31.58 -1.16 -42.18
C LYS A 152 -32.66 -0.04 -42.06
N SER A 153 -32.59 0.78 -41.03
CA SER A 153 -33.52 1.87 -40.74
C SER A 153 -32.70 3.11 -40.37
N ASN A 154 -32.76 4.10 -41.25
CA ASN A 154 -32.22 5.46 -41.15
C ASN A 154 -31.06 5.68 -40.16
N SER A 155 -29.83 5.57 -40.67
CA SER A 155 -28.55 5.64 -39.94
C SER A 155 -28.37 6.88 -39.05
N GLN A 156 -29.20 7.92 -39.22
CA GLN A 156 -29.18 9.14 -38.42
C GLN A 156 -29.63 8.93 -36.96
N ILE A 157 -30.55 7.98 -36.70
CA ILE A 157 -31.05 7.72 -35.33
C ILE A 157 -29.96 7.09 -34.46
N LEU A 158 -29.11 6.24 -35.05
CA LEU A 158 -28.02 5.57 -34.36
C LEU A 158 -26.97 6.57 -33.82
N ILE A 159 -26.70 7.63 -34.58
CA ILE A 159 -25.73 8.68 -34.23
C ILE A 159 -26.24 9.50 -33.04
N ILE A 160 -27.55 9.80 -33.01
CA ILE A 160 -28.19 10.55 -31.91
C ILE A 160 -28.16 9.75 -30.61
N ILE A 161 -28.47 8.46 -30.67
CA ILE A 161 -28.44 7.58 -29.48
C ILE A 161 -27.01 7.41 -28.97
N PHE A 162 -26.04 7.22 -29.86
CA PHE A 162 -24.63 7.11 -29.48
C PHE A 162 -24.13 8.38 -28.78
N TRP A 163 -24.45 9.56 -29.30
CA TRP A 163 -24.06 10.83 -28.68
C TRP A 163 -24.75 11.07 -27.33
N CYS A 164 -26.00 10.67 -27.18
CA CYS A 164 -26.76 10.78 -25.92
C CYS A 164 -26.20 9.86 -24.83
N VAL A 165 -25.82 8.63 -25.18
CA VAL A 165 -25.21 7.66 -24.25
C VAL A 165 -23.78 8.06 -23.86
N LEU A 166 -23.04 8.72 -24.76
CA LEU A 166 -21.65 9.13 -24.50
C LEU A 166 -21.53 10.43 -23.68
N TRP A 167 -22.60 11.23 -23.59
CA TRP A 167 -22.66 12.45 -22.77
C TRP A 167 -23.18 12.18 -21.35
N SER A 168 -23.94 11.09 -21.12
CA SER A 168 -24.42 10.69 -19.78
C SER A 168 -23.38 9.95 -18.94
#